data_AF-A0A150V2Q8-F1
#
_entry.id   AF-A0A150V2Q8-F1
#
_cell.length_a   1.000
_cell.length_b   1.000
_cell.length_c   1.000
_cell.angle_alpha   90.00
_cell.angle_beta   90.00
_cell.angle_gamma   90.00
#
_symmetry.space_group_name_H-M   'P 1'
#
loop_
_entity.id
_entity.type
_entity.pdbx_description
1 polymer ?
#
loop_
_entity_poly.entity_id
_entity_poly.type
_entity_poly.pdbx_seq_one_letter_code
_entity_poly.pdbx_strand_id
1 'polypeptide(L)'
;MSALQPPHINTTQDPTSAADFSESDDHFSSASEGGGGNGIGSPRQKANRLSTPSTPITRVERVDSQPAYGEVPGTAAYAMRTQDAVPDEIEVVPDGQHSRNRSRANSVRPSTPGGTPIPRTVVEKVDDRPAYGEVEGTLARDMRMADALPDEVRRVTEPRKNEDGDVVAEGTTSRF
;
A
#
# COMPACT_ATOMS: atom_id res chain seq x y z
N MET A 1 -32.16 30.53 -21.57
CA MET A 1 -31.15 29.66 -20.93
C MET A 1 -31.48 28.23 -21.32
N SER A 2 -30.73 27.65 -22.28
CA SER A 2 -30.99 26.30 -22.76
C SER A 2 -30.32 25.28 -21.83
N ALA A 3 -31.10 24.39 -21.22
CA ALA A 3 -30.59 23.32 -20.36
C ALA A 3 -30.01 22.19 -21.22
N LEU A 4 -28.85 21.66 -20.81
CA LEU A 4 -28.24 20.49 -21.43
C LEU A 4 -28.98 19.23 -20.95
N GLN A 5 -29.53 18.47 -21.90
CA GLN A 5 -30.23 17.23 -21.59
C GLN A 5 -29.21 16.07 -21.46
N PRO A 6 -29.32 15.20 -20.43
CA PRO A 6 -28.45 14.04 -20.30
C PRO A 6 -28.66 13.05 -21.45
N PRO A 7 -27.61 12.31 -21.85
CA PRO A 7 -27.70 11.35 -22.96
C PRO A 7 -28.58 10.16 -22.58
N HIS A 8 -29.40 9.73 -23.54
CA HIS A 8 -30.24 8.53 -23.43
C HIS A 8 -29.47 7.33 -23.99
N ILE A 9 -29.32 6.28 -23.17
CA ILE A 9 -28.68 5.03 -23.57
C ILE A 9 -29.80 4.09 -24.05
N ASN A 10 -29.88 3.86 -25.36
CA ASN A 10 -30.78 2.86 -25.93
C ASN A 10 -30.18 1.47 -25.69
N THR A 11 -30.61 0.81 -24.61
CA THR A 11 -30.26 -0.59 -24.36
C THR A 11 -31.11 -1.46 -25.27
N THR A 12 -30.53 -1.90 -26.39
CA THR A 12 -31.08 -3.00 -27.19
C THR A 12 -31.04 -4.27 -26.34
N GLN A 13 -32.21 -4.74 -25.90
CA GLN A 13 -32.36 -6.04 -25.25
C GLN A 13 -32.05 -7.14 -26.26
N ASP A 14 -30.91 -7.81 -26.09
CA ASP A 14 -30.59 -9.05 -26.80
C ASP A 14 -31.29 -10.21 -26.06
N PRO A 15 -32.24 -10.95 -26.67
CA PRO A 15 -33.11 -11.89 -25.97
C PRO A 15 -32.46 -13.26 -25.72
N THR A 16 -31.13 -13.35 -25.56
CA THR A 16 -30.40 -14.62 -25.42
C THR A 16 -29.44 -14.64 -24.24
N SER A 17 -29.98 -14.51 -23.03
CA SER A 17 -29.34 -15.07 -21.82
C SER A 17 -30.34 -15.15 -20.69
N ALA A 18 -31.35 -16.02 -20.85
CA ALA A 18 -31.97 -16.66 -19.71
C ALA A 18 -30.92 -17.59 -19.06
N ALA A 19 -29.96 -17.00 -18.35
CA ALA A 19 -29.22 -17.73 -17.35
C ALA A 19 -30.18 -17.87 -16.16
N ASP A 20 -30.55 -19.12 -15.86
CA ASP A 20 -31.16 -19.48 -14.59
C ASP A 20 -30.41 -18.75 -13.47
N PHE A 21 -31.02 -17.72 -12.90
CA PHE A 21 -30.61 -17.20 -11.60
C PHE A 21 -31.08 -18.25 -10.59
N SER A 22 -30.35 -19.35 -10.52
CA SER A 22 -30.33 -20.19 -9.34
C SER A 22 -30.05 -19.24 -8.19
N GLU A 23 -31.03 -19.04 -7.31
CA GLU A 23 -30.86 -18.47 -5.97
C GLU A 23 -29.96 -19.41 -5.18
N SER A 24 -28.68 -19.47 -5.56
CA SER A 24 -27.62 -20.01 -4.73
C SER A 24 -27.32 -18.93 -3.72
N ASP A 25 -27.79 -19.18 -2.51
CA ASP A 25 -27.45 -18.47 -1.30
C ASP A 25 -25.94 -18.62 -1.07
N ASP A 26 -25.15 -17.86 -1.85
CA ASP A 26 -23.69 -17.83 -1.79
C ASP A 26 -23.31 -17.05 -0.52
N HIS A 27 -23.50 -17.70 0.61
CA HIS A 27 -22.98 -17.28 1.89
C HIS A 27 -21.45 -17.27 1.82
N PHE A 28 -20.87 -16.08 1.64
CA PHE A 28 -19.44 -15.82 1.75
C PHE A 28 -18.94 -15.93 3.22
N SER A 29 -19.17 -17.07 3.88
CA SER A 29 -18.73 -17.36 5.25
C SER A 29 -17.25 -17.79 5.31
N SER A 30 -16.51 -17.73 4.19
CA SER A 30 -15.10 -18.10 4.12
C SER A 30 -14.13 -16.95 4.39
N ALA A 31 -14.62 -15.73 4.61
CA ALA A 31 -13.79 -14.62 5.06
C ALA A 31 -13.42 -14.82 6.53
N SER A 32 -12.46 -15.71 6.78
CA SER A 32 -11.74 -15.78 8.05
C SER A 32 -10.95 -14.49 8.21
N GLU A 33 -11.51 -13.50 8.93
CA GLU A 33 -10.73 -12.44 9.56
C GLU A 33 -9.61 -13.12 10.34
N GLY A 34 -8.36 -12.87 9.97
CA GLY A 34 -7.20 -13.61 10.46
C GLY A 34 -7.21 -13.79 11.98
N GLY A 35 -7.53 -15.00 12.43
CA GLY A 35 -7.33 -15.48 13.79
C GLY A 35 -5.84 -15.67 14.05
N GLY A 36 -5.09 -14.57 14.05
CA GLY A 36 -3.66 -14.50 14.30
C GLY A 36 -3.36 -13.89 15.66
N GLY A 37 -3.59 -14.66 16.72
CA GLY A 37 -2.83 -14.57 17.96
C GLY A 37 -3.22 -13.49 18.97
N ASN A 38 -4.30 -13.71 19.71
CA ASN A 38 -4.33 -13.35 21.14
C ASN A 38 -5.03 -14.48 21.90
N GLY A 39 -4.34 -15.61 21.95
CA GLY A 39 -4.64 -16.70 22.85
C GLY A 39 -4.59 -16.19 24.30
N ILE A 40 -5.70 -16.38 24.99
CA ILE A 40 -5.81 -16.34 26.44
C ILE A 40 -4.76 -17.32 27.01
N GLY A 41 -3.72 -16.81 27.65
CA GLY A 41 -2.81 -17.66 28.43
C GLY A 41 -1.38 -17.14 28.60
N SER A 42 -1.18 -16.12 29.45
CA SER A 42 -0.12 -16.09 30.49
C SER A 42 0.01 -14.69 31.13
N PRO A 43 -0.11 -14.56 32.47
CA PRO A 43 0.13 -13.31 33.17
C PRO A 43 1.63 -13.14 33.45
N ARG A 44 2.10 -11.88 33.48
CA ARG A 44 3.49 -11.44 33.77
C ARG A 44 4.47 -11.48 32.59
N GLN A 45 4.32 -10.51 31.70
CA GLN A 45 5.49 -9.77 31.19
C GLN A 45 5.25 -8.28 31.39
N LYS A 46 5.52 -7.82 32.62
CA LYS A 46 5.84 -6.43 32.90
C LYS A 46 7.29 -6.22 32.46
N ALA A 47 7.49 -5.56 31.32
CA ALA A 47 8.61 -4.64 31.09
C ALA A 47 8.49 -4.07 29.67
N ASN A 48 8.32 -2.75 29.58
CA ASN A 48 8.70 -1.93 28.44
C ASN A 48 7.93 -2.08 27.11
N ARG A 49 6.60 -2.19 27.16
CA ARG A 49 5.84 -1.55 26.08
C ARG A 49 5.93 -0.05 26.33
N LEU A 50 6.61 0.68 25.43
CA LEU A 50 6.40 2.12 25.30
C LEU A 50 4.88 2.31 25.38
N SER A 51 4.43 3.04 26.39
CA SER A 51 3.01 3.23 26.72
C SER A 51 2.38 4.11 25.64
N THR A 52 2.25 3.59 24.43
CA THR A 52 1.37 4.18 23.43
C THR A 52 -0.05 3.91 23.93
N PRO A 53 -0.90 4.93 24.03
CA PRO A 53 -2.29 4.72 24.44
C PRO A 53 -2.94 3.70 23.51
N SER A 54 -3.80 2.86 24.08
CA SER A 54 -4.55 1.85 23.32
C SER A 54 -5.49 2.50 22.29
N THR A 55 -5.82 3.78 22.49
CA THR A 55 -6.61 4.60 21.58
C THR A 55 -5.68 5.47 20.74
N PRO A 56 -5.90 5.57 19.41
CA PRO A 56 -5.17 6.52 18.60
C PRO A 56 -5.43 7.94 19.08
N ILE A 57 -4.38 8.74 19.28
CA ILE A 57 -4.49 10.15 19.65
C ILE A 57 -4.75 10.97 18.39
N THR A 58 -5.75 11.85 18.46
CA THR A 58 -6.05 12.85 17.43
C THR A 58 -5.48 14.21 17.84
N ARG A 59 -4.65 14.79 16.97
CA ARG A 59 -4.05 16.11 17.17
C ARG A 59 -4.38 17.02 16.01
N VAL A 60 -4.81 18.25 16.32
CA VAL A 60 -5.10 19.30 15.34
C VAL A 60 -4.12 20.45 15.53
N GLU A 61 -3.56 20.91 14.41
CA GLU A 61 -2.72 22.10 14.37
C GLU A 61 -3.54 23.28 13.83
N ARG A 62 -3.54 24.39 14.56
CA ARG A 62 -4.19 25.64 14.20
C ARG A 62 -3.15 26.65 13.73
N VAL A 63 -3.47 27.41 12.70
CA VAL A 63 -2.60 28.47 12.18
C VAL A 63 -2.86 29.80 12.91
N ASP A 64 -4.07 29.98 13.44
CA ASP A 64 -4.49 31.17 14.15
C ASP A 64 -4.92 30.89 15.60
N SER A 65 -4.78 31.92 16.45
CA SER A 65 -5.25 31.89 17.83
C SER A 65 -6.62 32.56 18.01
N GLN A 66 -7.25 33.03 16.92
CA GLN A 66 -8.53 33.73 16.99
C GLN A 66 -9.68 32.72 17.04
N PRO A 67 -10.66 32.88 17.92
CA PRO A 67 -11.78 31.95 18.01
C PRO A 67 -12.63 32.05 16.73
N ALA A 68 -12.94 30.90 16.13
CA ALA A 68 -13.83 30.84 14.99
C ALA A 68 -15.30 31.02 15.42
N TYR A 69 -16.19 31.36 14.48
CA TYR A 69 -17.63 31.54 14.77
C TYR A 69 -18.26 30.36 15.53
N GLY A 70 -17.80 29.13 15.26
CA GLY A 70 -18.25 27.92 15.95
C GLY A 70 -17.58 27.61 17.30
N GLU A 71 -16.64 28.42 17.76
CA GLU A 71 -15.96 28.27 19.06
C GLU A 71 -16.46 29.28 20.10
N VAL A 72 -17.14 30.35 19.66
CA VAL A 72 -17.67 31.39 20.52
C VAL A 72 -19.01 30.94 21.13
N PRO A 73 -19.16 30.86 22.46
CA PRO A 73 -20.42 30.51 23.10
C PRO A 73 -21.56 31.43 22.67
N GLY A 74 -22.76 30.86 22.45
CA GLY A 74 -23.96 31.60 22.08
C GLY A 74 -24.22 31.76 20.58
N THR A 75 -23.30 31.31 19.71
CA THR A 75 -23.56 31.25 18.26
C THR A 75 -24.31 29.97 17.89
N ALA A 76 -25.04 29.99 16.77
CA ALA A 76 -25.70 28.80 16.24
C ALA A 76 -24.69 27.70 15.86
N ALA A 77 -23.53 28.10 15.33
CA ALA A 77 -22.46 27.18 14.98
C ALA A 77 -21.83 26.51 16.22
N TYR A 78 -21.69 27.23 17.33
CA TYR A 78 -21.22 26.67 18.59
C TYR A 78 -22.17 25.58 19.10
N ALA A 79 -23.48 25.85 19.10
CA ALA A 79 -24.48 24.88 19.54
C ALA A 79 -24.42 23.58 18.72
N MET A 80 -24.30 23.66 17.40
CA MET A 80 -24.14 22.47 16.55
C MET A 80 -22.84 21.72 16.85
N ARG A 81 -21.73 22.44 17.05
CA ARG A 81 -20.41 21.86 17.33
C ARG A 81 -20.24 21.27 18.73
N THR A 82 -21.11 21.61 19.68
CA THR A 82 -21.06 20.98 21.02
C THR A 82 -21.29 19.46 20.98
N GLN A 83 -21.89 18.95 19.90
CA GLN A 83 -22.09 17.51 19.68
C GLN A 83 -20.94 16.86 18.90
N ASP A 84 -20.04 17.65 18.32
CA ASP A 84 -18.88 17.15 17.58
C ASP A 84 -17.82 16.64 18.55
N ALA A 85 -17.03 15.65 18.12
CA ALA A 85 -15.90 15.16 18.90
C ALA A 85 -14.79 16.23 19.01
N VAL A 86 -14.24 16.40 20.21
CA VAL A 86 -13.10 17.28 20.50
C VAL A 86 -11.81 16.49 20.27
N PRO A 87 -10.81 17.03 19.53
CA PRO A 87 -9.52 16.39 19.40
C PRO A 87 -8.79 16.35 20.76
N ASP A 88 -7.95 15.35 20.95
CA ASP A 88 -7.22 15.18 22.22
C ASP A 88 -6.23 16.32 22.45
N GLU A 89 -5.54 16.75 21.38
CA GLU A 89 -4.51 17.79 21.43
C GLU A 89 -4.75 18.87 20.36
N ILE A 90 -4.63 20.14 20.76
CA ILE A 90 -4.69 21.30 19.86
C ILE A 90 -3.40 22.12 20.03
N GLU A 91 -2.60 22.25 18.97
CA GLU A 91 -1.42 23.13 18.94
C GLU A 91 -1.68 24.31 18.01
N VAL A 92 -1.43 25.55 18.46
CA VAL A 92 -1.44 26.72 17.56
C VAL A 92 -0.01 26.96 17.08
N VAL A 93 0.22 26.75 15.78
CA VAL A 93 1.50 26.98 15.10
C VAL A 93 1.50 28.42 14.55
N PRO A 94 2.38 29.31 15.04
CA PRO A 94 2.44 30.68 14.55
C PRO A 94 2.88 30.78 13.09
N ASP A 95 2.45 31.83 12.41
CA ASP A 95 2.86 32.13 11.03
C ASP A 95 4.39 32.15 10.88
N GLY A 96 4.88 31.44 9.86
CA GLY A 96 6.31 31.31 9.56
C GLY A 96 7.05 30.23 10.37
N GLN A 97 6.38 29.57 11.33
CA GLN A 97 6.90 28.36 11.97
C GLN A 97 6.34 27.12 11.27
N HIS A 98 7.18 26.11 11.11
CA HIS A 98 6.74 24.81 10.59
C HIS A 98 6.33 23.94 11.77
N SER A 99 5.29 23.12 11.58
CA SER A 99 4.93 22.09 12.55
C SER A 99 6.16 21.31 13.01
N ARG A 100 6.31 21.15 14.33
CA ARG A 100 7.38 20.34 14.93
C ARG A 100 7.21 18.85 14.64
N ASN A 101 6.07 18.47 14.07
CA ASN A 101 5.74 17.10 13.74
C ASN A 101 5.80 16.91 12.22
N ARG A 102 7.01 17.04 11.64
CA ARG A 102 7.28 16.26 10.43
C ARG A 102 7.02 14.82 10.84
N SER A 103 5.96 14.26 10.29
CA SER A 103 5.60 12.86 10.50
C SER A 103 6.88 12.04 10.49
N ARG A 104 7.10 11.23 11.54
CA ARG A 104 8.13 10.18 11.53
C ARG A 104 7.90 9.14 10.42
N ALA A 105 7.08 9.45 9.41
CA ALA A 105 6.97 8.75 8.15
C ALA A 105 8.21 8.96 7.27
N ASN A 106 9.01 10.02 7.49
CA ASN A 106 10.22 10.28 6.72
C ASN A 106 11.45 9.58 7.29
N SER A 107 11.54 8.25 7.10
CA SER A 107 12.83 7.57 6.88
C SER A 107 12.72 6.08 6.56
N VAL A 108 11.62 5.40 6.92
CA VAL A 108 11.55 3.92 6.81
C VAL A 108 10.17 3.39 6.38
N ARG A 109 9.36 4.17 5.65
CA ARG A 109 8.19 3.59 4.95
C ARG A 109 8.59 3.32 3.50
N PRO A 110 8.60 2.06 3.04
CA PRO A 110 8.84 1.79 1.63
C PRO A 110 7.75 2.49 0.82
N SER A 111 8.11 2.97 -0.38
CA SER A 111 7.26 3.83 -1.22
C SER A 111 5.96 3.17 -1.71
N THR A 112 5.69 1.92 -1.32
CA THR A 112 4.50 1.18 -1.73
C THR A 112 3.35 1.43 -0.76
N PRO A 113 2.10 1.53 -1.26
CA PRO A 113 0.89 1.65 -0.44
C PRO A 113 0.71 0.56 0.63
N GLY A 114 1.42 -0.57 0.52
CA GLY A 114 1.37 -1.71 1.44
C GLY A 114 2.47 -1.76 2.50
N GLY A 115 3.43 -0.83 2.50
CA GLY A 115 4.50 -0.83 3.51
C GLY A 115 5.50 -1.99 3.39
N THR A 116 5.48 -2.75 2.30
CA THR A 116 6.47 -3.78 1.96
C THR A 116 7.41 -3.30 0.85
N PRO A 117 8.68 -3.72 0.82
CA PRO A 117 9.55 -3.45 -0.34
C PRO A 117 8.92 -4.03 -1.62
N ILE A 118 9.17 -3.38 -2.76
CA ILE A 118 8.71 -3.85 -4.07
C ILE A 118 9.41 -5.19 -4.36
N PRO A 119 8.68 -6.29 -4.61
CA PRO A 119 9.28 -7.56 -5.05
C PRO A 119 10.08 -7.35 -6.34
N ARG A 120 11.27 -7.97 -6.41
CA ARG A 120 12.12 -7.93 -7.62
C ARG A 120 12.12 -9.26 -8.34
N THR A 121 12.15 -9.19 -9.67
CA THR A 121 12.24 -10.32 -10.57
C THR A 121 13.68 -10.48 -11.07
N VAL A 122 14.28 -11.66 -10.80
CA VAL A 122 15.65 -11.98 -11.21
C VAL A 122 15.61 -13.21 -12.11
N VAL A 123 16.21 -13.09 -13.29
CA VAL A 123 16.32 -14.18 -14.27
C VAL A 123 17.79 -14.60 -14.39
N GLU A 124 18.07 -15.88 -14.14
CA GLU A 124 19.42 -16.44 -14.30
C GLU A 124 19.52 -17.20 -15.63
N LYS A 125 20.47 -16.81 -16.48
CA LYS A 125 20.79 -17.47 -17.75
C LYS A 125 21.86 -18.54 -17.54
N VAL A 126 21.49 -19.79 -17.83
CA VAL A 126 22.36 -20.97 -17.70
C VAL A 126 23.23 -21.19 -18.94
N ASP A 127 22.69 -20.91 -20.13
CA ASP A 127 23.37 -21.09 -21.41
C ASP A 127 23.71 -19.74 -22.05
N ASP A 128 24.86 -19.63 -22.72
CA ASP A 128 25.25 -18.46 -23.51
C ASP A 128 24.59 -18.40 -24.90
N ARG A 129 23.74 -19.39 -25.23
CA ARG A 129 23.02 -19.43 -26.50
C ARG A 129 21.80 -18.50 -26.43
N PRO A 130 21.54 -17.70 -27.48
CA PRO A 130 20.36 -16.85 -27.51
C PRO A 130 19.09 -17.70 -27.45
N ALA A 131 18.15 -17.31 -26.59
CA ALA A 131 16.83 -17.94 -26.56
C ALA A 131 16.06 -17.61 -27.85
N TYR A 132 15.09 -18.45 -28.22
CA TYR A 132 14.30 -18.23 -29.44
C TYR A 132 13.65 -16.83 -29.49
N GLY A 133 13.18 -16.31 -28.36
CA GLY A 133 12.63 -14.95 -28.23
C GLY A 133 13.68 -13.81 -28.18
N GLU A 134 14.97 -14.11 -28.38
CA GLU A 134 16.05 -13.11 -28.46
C GLU A 134 16.55 -12.92 -29.90
N VAL A 135 16.30 -13.89 -30.77
CA VAL A 135 16.75 -13.87 -32.17
C VAL A 135 15.90 -12.92 -33.00
N GLU A 136 16.56 -12.06 -33.77
CA GLU A 136 15.91 -11.10 -34.67
C GLU A 136 15.11 -11.80 -35.78
N GLY A 137 13.95 -11.23 -36.12
CA GLY A 137 13.07 -11.78 -37.16
C GLY A 137 12.25 -13.00 -36.75
N THR A 138 12.19 -13.33 -35.46
CA THR A 138 11.34 -14.41 -34.93
C THR A 138 10.04 -13.86 -34.36
N LEU A 139 8.93 -14.57 -34.57
CA LEU A 139 7.62 -14.22 -33.98
C LEU A 139 7.68 -14.19 -32.43
N ALA A 140 8.51 -15.05 -31.84
CA ALA A 140 8.68 -15.11 -30.39
C ALA A 140 9.32 -13.84 -29.81
N ARG A 141 10.21 -13.17 -30.55
CA ARG A 141 10.78 -11.89 -30.14
C ARG A 141 9.73 -10.78 -30.18
N ASP A 142 8.93 -10.74 -31.24
CA ASP A 142 7.87 -9.73 -31.39
C ASP A 142 6.83 -9.83 -30.27
N MET A 143 6.45 -11.06 -29.89
CA MET A 143 5.59 -11.31 -28.73
C MET A 143 6.25 -10.87 -27.42
N ARG A 144 7.53 -11.21 -27.21
CA ARG A 144 8.28 -10.85 -26.01
C ARG A 144 8.46 -9.33 -25.83
N MET A 145 8.46 -8.56 -26.92
CA MET A 145 8.54 -7.09 -26.83
C MET A 145 7.31 -6.46 -26.15
N ALA A 146 6.18 -7.16 -26.09
CA ALA A 146 5.00 -6.74 -25.35
C ALA A 146 5.04 -7.16 -23.87
N ASP A 147 5.92 -8.09 -23.50
CA ASP A 147 6.07 -8.57 -22.12
C ASP A 147 6.92 -7.62 -21.27
N ALA A 148 6.71 -7.66 -19.95
CA ALA A 148 7.54 -6.92 -19.01
C ALA A 148 8.96 -7.49 -18.93
N LEU A 149 9.96 -6.61 -18.86
CA LEU A 149 11.36 -7.00 -18.64
C LEU A 149 11.61 -7.29 -17.15
N PRO A 150 12.44 -8.29 -16.83
CA PRO A 150 12.85 -8.52 -15.44
C PRO A 150 13.74 -7.39 -14.94
N ASP A 151 13.80 -7.23 -13.62
CA ASP A 151 14.63 -6.19 -12.98
C ASP A 151 16.13 -6.49 -13.13
N GLU A 152 16.50 -7.77 -13.06
CA GLU A 152 17.90 -8.20 -13.16
C GLU A 152 18.03 -9.50 -13.97
N VAL A 153 19.02 -9.53 -14.87
CA VAL A 153 19.39 -10.72 -15.64
C VAL A 153 20.84 -11.09 -15.32
N ARG A 154 21.05 -12.25 -14.68
CA ARG A 154 22.37 -12.75 -14.30
C ARG A 154 22.82 -13.90 -15.19
N ARG A 155 24.12 -14.11 -15.32
CA ARG A 155 24.70 -15.33 -15.93
C ARG A 155 25.29 -16.20 -14.82
N VAL A 156 25.08 -17.51 -14.91
CA VAL A 156 25.50 -18.47 -13.87
C VAL A 156 27.01 -18.45 -13.59
N THR A 157 27.83 -18.02 -14.54
CA THR A 157 29.28 -17.88 -14.38
C THR A 157 29.71 -16.60 -13.65
N GLU A 158 28.82 -15.65 -13.40
CA GLU A 158 29.16 -14.43 -12.65
C GLU A 158 28.98 -14.65 -11.14
N PRO A 159 30.04 -14.47 -10.34
CA PRO A 159 29.93 -14.60 -8.90
C PRO A 159 29.05 -13.48 -8.31
N ARG A 160 28.27 -13.82 -7.27
CA ARG A 160 27.41 -12.85 -6.58
C ARG A 160 28.27 -11.71 -6.04
N LYS A 161 28.02 -10.49 -6.52
CA LYS A 161 28.54 -9.27 -5.91
C LYS A 161 27.54 -8.82 -4.86
N ASN A 162 28.00 -8.73 -3.61
CA ASN A 162 27.21 -8.11 -2.56
C ASN A 162 27.12 -6.59 -2.81
N GLU A 163 26.20 -5.91 -2.14
CA GLU A 163 25.94 -4.47 -2.28
C GLU A 163 27.18 -3.60 -1.97
N ASP A 164 28.19 -4.19 -1.33
CA ASP A 164 29.50 -3.60 -1.01
C ASP A 164 30.63 -3.92 -2.02
N GLY A 165 30.31 -4.61 -3.13
CA GLY A 165 31.25 -4.89 -4.22
C GLY A 165 32.18 -6.10 -4.00
N ASP A 166 32.09 -6.79 -2.87
CA ASP A 166 32.89 -8.00 -2.62
C ASP A 166 32.34 -9.23 -3.34
N VAL A 167 33.25 -9.94 -4.01
CA VAL A 167 32.99 -11.13 -4.81
C VAL A 167 33.12 -12.36 -3.93
N VAL A 168 32.01 -13.04 -3.62
CA VAL A 168 32.05 -14.36 -2.98
C VAL A 168 32.36 -15.43 -4.04
N ALA A 169 33.63 -15.85 -4.10
CA ALA A 169 34.02 -17.04 -4.84
C ALA A 169 33.51 -18.29 -4.08
N GLU A 170 32.54 -19.00 -4.65
CA GLU A 170 32.10 -20.28 -4.09
C GLU A 170 33.23 -21.32 -4.23
N GLY A 171 33.72 -21.78 -3.08
CA GLY A 171 34.77 -22.78 -2.99
C GLY A 171 34.31 -24.13 -3.51
N THR A 172 34.90 -24.56 -4.62
CA THR A 172 34.86 -25.95 -5.10
C THR A 172 35.46 -26.88 -4.06
N THR A 173 34.60 -27.52 -3.26
CA THR A 173 35.04 -28.65 -2.42
C THR A 173 35.04 -29.91 -3.27
N SER A 174 36.19 -30.20 -3.88
CA SER A 174 36.51 -31.52 -4.43
C SER A 174 36.67 -32.51 -3.27
N ARG A 175 35.87 -33.58 -3.24
CA ARG A 175 36.18 -34.80 -2.48
C ARG A 175 36.29 -35.96 -3.46
N PHE A 176 37.43 -36.64 -3.36
CA PHE A 176 37.82 -37.87 -4.03
C PHE A 176 36.86 -39.03 -3.72
#